data_AF-A0A519Z3N4-F1
#
_entry.id   AF-A0A519Z3N4-F1
#
_cell.length_a   1.000
_cell.length_b   1.000
_cell.length_c   1.000
_cell.angle_alpha   90.00
_cell.angle_beta   90.00
_cell.angle_gamma   90.00
#
_symmetry.space_group_name_H-M   'P 1'
#
loop_
_entity.id
_entity.type
_entity.pdbx_description
1 polymer ?
#
loop_
_entity_poly.entity_id
_entity_poly.type
_entity_poly.pdbx_seq_one_letter_code
_entity_poly.pdbx_strand_id
1 'polypeptide(L)'
;MSFDIEVGQSTHRGPRDGLEDFAATARPAPQDEAWGVIAAIADGVSTGGLGLEAAQTTVLGLVSDYYATPATWDTSVALDRVIAAQNAWLVDHNRRRQGVKTDTGQAMTAMTTLTALVLRGHGFTLAHVGDSRAYLIRAGECTQLTQDHTLGPLEFQNGLTRAVGLDDGVRVDYIEGDLQIGDTFVLTTDGVHGALKAKQLRALSEQGSAQEACDALVSKAVNGGGRDNATALVIRIKGLAAALLEDAERRGRLLPVPPRLKEGDVLDGLRVQADVFSNGVHRLYRVLDERTGQLMALKTLHEARASDPEERAMLAHEAWLGARVTERDARGWVKVFEPQQPTAFYTLFEWHAGTTLAAMLASKHRFNVLDIIEGATTVARSLGRLHQHGVIHRDIKPDNIHLGEDGLWRVFDLGVALSGKEPKALRELHAGTPSYMNPEQWSPDPAESQANAQSDLFALGVTLYQWLTGRLPYGDIEPYQTARYRRDPVAPSRIRPDVPIWLDHIVLKAVAREQRQRFETAEELLLALERGASRPLSAPPSTPLMSRDPLVLWKIALGISVLFNLLLIYWLVFLPRS
;
A
#
# COMPACT_ATOMS: atom_id res chain seq x y z
N MET A 1 12.77 -5.13 -4.27
CA MET A 1 13.85 -5.74 -3.47
C MET A 1 13.24 -6.93 -2.79
N SER A 2 13.81 -8.12 -3.02
CA SER A 2 13.41 -9.35 -2.36
C SER A 2 13.90 -9.36 -0.90
N PHE A 3 13.33 -10.24 -0.08
CA PHE A 3 13.76 -10.45 1.29
C PHE A 3 15.26 -10.75 1.39
N ASP A 4 15.94 -10.09 2.32
CA ASP A 4 17.29 -10.49 2.74
C ASP A 4 17.15 -11.42 3.95
N ILE A 5 17.30 -12.72 3.71
CA ILE A 5 17.13 -13.77 4.71
C ILE A 5 18.26 -14.78 4.68
N GLU A 6 18.57 -15.27 5.87
CA GLU A 6 19.45 -16.41 6.09
C GLU A 6 18.60 -17.65 6.38
N VAL A 7 18.86 -18.76 5.70
CA VAL A 7 18.11 -20.01 5.86
C VAL A 7 19.11 -21.12 6.13
N GLY A 8 18.82 -21.95 7.13
CA GLY A 8 19.56 -23.17 7.42
C GLY A 8 18.60 -24.34 7.61
N GLN A 9 19.04 -25.53 7.24
CA GLN A 9 18.27 -26.76 7.40
C GLN A 9 19.20 -27.89 7.83
N SER A 10 18.80 -28.66 8.84
CA SER A 10 19.55 -29.86 9.25
C SER A 10 18.56 -30.97 9.61
N THR A 11 18.92 -32.20 9.25
CA THR A 11 18.13 -33.39 9.53
C THR A 11 19.04 -34.54 9.91
N HIS A 12 18.63 -35.33 10.89
CA HIS A 12 19.37 -36.50 11.33
C HIS A 12 18.39 -37.61 11.70
N ARG A 13 18.64 -38.84 11.24
CA ARG A 13 17.78 -40.01 11.50
C ARG A 13 17.67 -40.42 12.97
N GLY A 14 18.50 -39.84 13.84
CA GLY A 14 18.62 -40.23 15.23
C GLY A 14 18.94 -41.73 15.37
N PRO A 15 18.30 -42.45 16.32
CA PRO A 15 18.47 -43.89 16.49
C PRO A 15 17.57 -44.75 15.59
N ARG A 16 16.74 -44.14 14.71
CA ARG A 16 15.83 -44.86 13.81
C ARG A 16 16.57 -45.43 12.59
N ASP A 17 15.96 -46.44 11.97
CA ASP A 17 16.49 -47.08 10.76
C ASP A 17 16.28 -46.22 9.50
N GLY A 18 15.18 -45.46 9.45
CA GLY A 18 14.82 -44.55 8.36
C GLY A 18 14.75 -43.08 8.79
N LEU A 19 14.70 -42.20 7.80
CA LEU A 19 14.37 -40.79 7.97
C LEU A 19 12.98 -40.57 7.37
N GLU A 20 12.01 -40.18 8.19
CA GLU A 20 10.62 -39.88 7.83
C GLU A 20 10.29 -38.39 7.95
N ASP A 21 11.15 -37.62 8.63
CA ASP A 21 11.10 -36.16 8.61
C ASP A 21 11.48 -35.59 7.23
N PHE A 22 10.85 -34.46 6.89
CA PHE A 22 11.26 -33.68 5.73
C PHE A 22 11.09 -32.18 5.95
N ALA A 23 12.00 -31.40 5.39
CA ALA A 23 11.90 -29.95 5.37
C ALA A 23 12.36 -29.40 4.02
N ALA A 24 11.80 -28.27 3.61
CA ALA A 24 12.21 -27.56 2.43
C ALA A 24 11.95 -26.06 2.57
N THR A 25 12.72 -25.26 1.83
CA THR A 25 12.48 -23.83 1.65
C THR A 25 12.54 -23.50 0.16
N ALA A 26 11.61 -22.69 -0.32
CA ALA A 26 11.60 -22.19 -1.68
C ALA A 26 11.63 -20.66 -1.67
N ARG A 27 12.42 -20.10 -2.59
CA ARG A 27 12.51 -18.66 -2.85
C ARG A 27 11.80 -18.35 -4.17
N PRO A 28 11.15 -17.18 -4.29
CA PRO A 28 10.44 -16.84 -5.50
C PRO A 28 11.42 -16.61 -6.65
N ALA A 29 11.00 -16.97 -7.86
CA ALA A 29 11.67 -16.49 -9.07
C ALA A 29 11.44 -14.97 -9.23
N PRO A 30 12.24 -14.25 -10.06
CA PRO A 30 12.11 -12.80 -10.21
C PRO A 30 10.70 -12.33 -10.59
N GLN A 31 9.95 -13.12 -11.38
CA GLN A 31 8.57 -12.81 -11.74
C GLN A 31 7.56 -13.03 -10.60
N ASP A 32 7.95 -13.79 -9.57
CA ASP A 32 7.10 -14.22 -8.46
C ASP A 32 7.49 -13.53 -7.14
N GLU A 33 8.35 -12.49 -7.17
CA GLU A 33 8.85 -11.81 -5.96
C GLU A 33 7.72 -11.37 -5.00
N ALA A 34 6.53 -11.06 -5.53
CA ALA A 34 5.37 -10.65 -4.75
C ALA A 34 4.79 -11.74 -3.84
N TRP A 35 5.09 -13.03 -4.11
CA TRP A 35 4.68 -14.17 -3.30
C TRP A 35 5.57 -14.39 -2.07
N GLY A 36 6.79 -13.82 -2.08
CA GLY A 36 7.71 -13.97 -0.97
C GLY A 36 8.27 -15.38 -0.83
N VAL A 37 8.74 -15.73 0.37
CA VAL A 37 9.47 -16.97 0.66
C VAL A 37 8.55 -17.94 1.40
N ILE A 38 8.55 -19.21 1.00
CA ILE A 38 7.83 -20.28 1.71
C ILE A 38 8.81 -21.31 2.25
N ALA A 39 8.56 -21.78 3.46
CA ALA A 39 9.32 -22.84 4.10
C ALA A 39 8.38 -23.79 4.82
N ALA A 40 8.69 -25.08 4.82
CA ALA A 40 7.84 -26.07 5.46
C ALA A 40 8.66 -27.21 6.07
N ILE A 41 8.14 -27.76 7.17
CA ILE A 41 8.65 -28.95 7.85
C ILE A 41 7.49 -29.90 8.10
N ALA A 42 7.78 -31.19 8.03
CA ALA A 42 6.83 -32.27 8.26
C ALA A 42 7.53 -33.46 8.91
N ASP A 43 6.78 -34.16 9.74
CA ASP A 43 7.16 -35.40 10.42
C ASP A 43 6.20 -36.51 9.96
N GLY A 44 6.75 -37.59 9.42
CA GLY A 44 6.01 -38.69 8.85
C GLY A 44 5.56 -39.69 9.92
N VAL A 45 4.28 -40.06 9.93
CA VAL A 45 3.77 -41.00 10.95
C VAL A 45 4.21 -42.44 10.64
N SER A 46 5.09 -43.00 11.48
CA SER A 46 5.71 -44.32 11.24
C SER A 46 4.74 -45.50 11.26
N THR A 47 3.60 -45.41 11.96
CA THR A 47 2.67 -46.55 12.16
C THR A 47 2.05 -47.05 10.86
N GLY A 48 2.02 -46.23 9.82
CA GLY A 48 1.49 -46.60 8.50
C GLY A 48 2.56 -47.06 7.49
N GLY A 49 3.85 -46.97 7.82
CA GLY A 49 4.97 -47.40 6.96
C GLY A 49 5.21 -46.56 5.71
N LEU A 50 4.50 -45.43 5.54
CA LEU A 50 4.65 -44.48 4.42
C LEU A 50 4.88 -43.05 4.90
N GLY A 51 5.42 -42.88 6.12
CA GLY A 51 5.65 -41.58 6.74
C GLY A 51 6.54 -40.67 5.87
N LEU A 52 7.65 -41.21 5.38
CA LEU A 52 8.56 -40.47 4.48
C LEU A 52 7.87 -39.98 3.19
N GLU A 53 7.10 -40.85 2.52
CA GLU A 53 6.40 -40.51 1.28
C GLU A 53 5.37 -39.40 1.53
N ALA A 54 4.66 -39.47 2.66
CA ALA A 54 3.71 -38.45 3.08
C ALA A 54 4.39 -37.10 3.34
N ALA A 55 5.44 -37.09 4.16
CA ALA A 55 6.18 -35.88 4.52
C ALA A 55 6.81 -35.20 3.29
N GLN A 56 7.51 -35.98 2.45
CA GLN A 56 8.16 -35.47 1.23
C GLN A 56 7.15 -34.90 0.24
N THR A 57 6.10 -35.65 -0.08
CA THR A 57 5.11 -35.22 -1.08
C THR A 57 4.37 -33.98 -0.60
N THR A 58 3.97 -33.93 0.67
CA THR A 58 3.26 -32.79 1.25
C THR A 58 4.12 -31.53 1.22
N VAL A 59 5.37 -31.61 1.70
CA VAL A 59 6.26 -30.45 1.77
C VAL A 59 6.67 -29.99 0.37
N LEU A 60 7.09 -30.90 -0.51
CA LEU A 60 7.52 -30.53 -1.88
C LEU A 60 6.34 -29.99 -2.70
N GLY A 61 5.18 -30.63 -2.62
CA GLY A 61 3.96 -30.16 -3.27
C GLY A 61 3.57 -28.77 -2.79
N LEU A 62 3.61 -28.53 -1.47
CA LEU A 62 3.30 -27.22 -0.92
C LEU A 62 4.25 -26.11 -1.40
N VAL A 63 5.57 -26.31 -1.26
CA VAL A 63 6.54 -25.26 -1.60
C VAL A 63 6.64 -25.00 -3.11
N SER A 64 6.28 -25.99 -3.93
CA SER A 64 6.23 -25.85 -5.39
C SER A 64 4.94 -25.18 -5.85
N ASP A 65 3.78 -25.69 -5.41
CA ASP A 65 2.48 -25.27 -5.92
C ASP A 65 2.02 -23.91 -5.36
N TYR A 66 2.61 -23.45 -4.25
CA TYR A 66 2.32 -22.13 -3.68
C TYR A 66 2.49 -20.99 -4.70
N TYR A 67 3.57 -21.02 -5.48
CA TYR A 67 3.85 -19.99 -6.49
C TYR A 67 2.94 -20.07 -7.73
N ALA A 68 2.24 -21.19 -7.92
CA ALA A 68 1.28 -21.37 -9.01
C ALA A 68 -0.13 -20.86 -8.65
N THR A 69 -0.35 -20.40 -7.42
CA THR A 69 -1.66 -19.90 -7.00
C THR A 69 -1.97 -18.53 -7.64
N PRO A 70 -3.25 -18.11 -7.72
CA PRO A 70 -3.61 -16.81 -8.29
C PRO A 70 -3.11 -15.63 -7.45
N ALA A 71 -2.49 -14.62 -8.07
CA ALA A 71 -1.91 -13.45 -7.38
C ALA A 71 -2.89 -12.63 -6.53
N THR A 72 -4.19 -12.80 -6.76
CA THR A 72 -5.27 -12.14 -6.02
C THR A 72 -5.64 -12.83 -4.72
N TRP A 73 -5.10 -14.02 -4.44
CA TRP A 73 -5.41 -14.75 -3.22
C TRP A 73 -4.58 -14.26 -2.04
N ASP A 74 -5.24 -14.15 -0.89
CA ASP A 74 -4.58 -14.04 0.40
C ASP A 74 -3.71 -15.28 0.66
N THR A 75 -2.60 -15.08 1.37
CA THR A 75 -1.64 -16.15 1.64
C THR A 75 -2.27 -17.34 2.35
N SER A 76 -3.13 -17.10 3.34
CA SER A 76 -3.86 -18.17 4.05
C SER A 76 -4.79 -18.96 3.13
N VAL A 77 -5.48 -18.30 2.20
CA VAL A 77 -6.34 -18.96 1.21
C VAL A 77 -5.52 -19.81 0.24
N ALA A 78 -4.37 -19.30 -0.22
CA ALA A 78 -3.45 -20.06 -1.07
C ALA A 78 -2.94 -21.32 -0.35
N LEU A 79 -2.47 -21.19 0.89
CA LEU A 79 -2.04 -22.31 1.71
C LEU A 79 -3.18 -23.32 1.93
N ASP A 80 -4.39 -22.86 2.26
CA ASP A 80 -5.54 -23.74 2.49
C ASP A 80 -5.85 -24.62 1.28
N ARG A 81 -5.85 -24.02 0.09
CA ARG A 81 -6.14 -24.73 -1.16
C ARG A 81 -5.07 -25.74 -1.52
N VAL A 82 -3.79 -25.38 -1.37
CA VAL A 82 -2.68 -26.28 -1.67
C VAL A 82 -2.62 -27.41 -0.66
N ILE A 83 -2.75 -27.13 0.64
CA ILE A 83 -2.75 -28.14 1.70
C ILE A 83 -3.94 -29.10 1.54
N ALA A 84 -5.13 -28.59 1.24
CA ALA A 84 -6.30 -29.42 0.98
C ALA A 84 -6.10 -30.36 -0.23
N ALA A 85 -5.42 -29.90 -1.28
CA ALA A 85 -5.09 -30.72 -2.44
C ALA A 85 -4.10 -31.85 -2.08
N GLN A 86 -3.06 -31.55 -1.30
CA GLN A 86 -2.11 -32.57 -0.81
C GLN A 86 -2.80 -33.58 0.12
N ASN A 87 -3.69 -33.11 1.00
CA ASN A 87 -4.50 -33.99 1.84
C ASN A 87 -5.38 -34.93 1.02
N ALA A 88 -6.11 -34.41 0.03
CA ALA A 88 -6.99 -35.20 -0.82
C ALA A 88 -6.20 -36.28 -1.59
N TRP A 89 -4.99 -35.94 -2.07
CA TRP A 89 -4.11 -36.90 -2.74
C TRP A 89 -3.67 -38.02 -1.79
N LEU A 90 -3.23 -37.71 -0.57
CA LEU A 90 -2.84 -38.71 0.43
C LEU A 90 -4.02 -39.57 0.89
N VAL A 91 -5.20 -38.98 1.08
CA VAL A 91 -6.42 -39.73 1.44
C VAL A 91 -6.82 -40.71 0.34
N ASP A 92 -6.80 -40.29 -0.92
CA ASP A 92 -7.07 -41.18 -2.07
C ASP A 92 -6.01 -42.29 -2.17
N HIS A 93 -4.74 -41.95 -1.94
CA HIS A 93 -3.64 -42.91 -1.89
C HIS A 93 -3.85 -43.97 -0.79
N ASN A 94 -4.25 -43.54 0.41
CA ASN A 94 -4.56 -44.40 1.55
C ASN A 94 -5.77 -45.30 1.26
N ARG A 95 -6.82 -44.77 0.61
CA ARG A 95 -8.01 -45.54 0.21
C ARG A 95 -7.68 -46.65 -0.78
N ARG A 96 -6.85 -46.38 -1.80
CA ARG A 96 -6.47 -47.38 -2.81
C ARG A 96 -5.65 -48.54 -2.23
N ARG A 97 -4.95 -48.32 -1.11
CA ARG A 97 -4.14 -49.34 -0.42
C ARG A 97 -4.90 -50.01 0.74
N GLN A 98 -6.20 -49.75 0.90
CA GLN A 98 -7.02 -50.44 1.89
C GLN A 98 -6.94 -51.97 1.69
N GLY A 99 -6.34 -52.66 2.66
CA GLY A 99 -6.13 -54.11 2.65
C GLY A 99 -4.68 -54.56 2.45
N VAL A 100 -3.77 -53.67 2.05
CA VAL A 100 -2.33 -53.93 2.03
C VAL A 100 -1.77 -53.70 3.43
N LYS A 101 -1.13 -54.72 3.99
CA LYS A 101 -0.54 -54.68 5.33
C LYS A 101 0.98 -54.55 5.25
N THR A 102 1.56 -53.80 6.18
CA THR A 102 3.00 -53.80 6.44
C THR A 102 3.46 -55.17 6.94
N ASP A 103 4.78 -55.40 6.99
CA ASP A 103 5.38 -56.60 7.60
C ASP A 103 4.96 -56.80 9.08
N THR A 104 4.52 -55.74 9.74
CA THR A 104 3.98 -55.74 11.12
C THR A 104 2.47 -55.99 11.20
N GLY A 105 1.79 -56.18 10.06
CA GLY A 105 0.35 -56.47 9.99
C GLY A 105 -0.57 -55.26 10.10
N GLN A 106 -0.03 -54.04 10.14
CA GLN A 106 -0.77 -52.78 10.20
C GLN A 106 -1.18 -52.33 8.79
N ALA A 107 -2.31 -51.61 8.68
CA ALA A 107 -2.72 -51.07 7.39
C ALA A 107 -1.71 -50.02 6.91
N MET A 108 -1.28 -50.10 5.65
CA MET A 108 -0.39 -49.08 5.09
C MET A 108 -1.12 -47.75 4.97
N THR A 109 -0.65 -46.72 5.66
CA THR A 109 -1.20 -45.36 5.62
C THR A 109 -0.08 -44.33 5.53
N ALA A 110 -0.27 -43.35 4.66
CA ALA A 110 0.59 -42.21 4.46
C ALA A 110 -0.02 -41.01 5.19
N MET A 111 0.56 -40.65 6.33
CA MET A 111 0.12 -39.53 7.15
C MET A 111 1.33 -38.74 7.62
N THR A 112 1.17 -37.43 7.77
CA THR A 112 2.26 -36.55 8.22
C THR A 112 1.72 -35.31 8.92
N THR A 113 2.55 -34.74 9.78
CA THR A 113 2.36 -33.37 10.27
C THR A 113 2.72 -32.37 9.18
N LEU A 114 2.39 -31.10 9.39
CA LEU A 114 2.82 -30.02 8.52
C LEU A 114 2.89 -28.73 9.32
N THR A 115 4.04 -28.05 9.25
CA THR A 115 4.17 -26.67 9.68
C THR A 115 4.83 -25.88 8.57
N ALA A 116 4.11 -24.90 8.03
CA ALA A 116 4.57 -24.08 6.92
C ALA A 116 4.58 -22.60 7.33
N LEU A 117 5.64 -21.89 6.96
CA LEU A 117 5.84 -20.47 7.18
C LEU A 117 6.00 -19.78 5.82
N VAL A 118 5.17 -18.78 5.56
CA VAL A 118 5.29 -17.88 4.43
C VAL A 118 5.68 -16.50 4.94
N LEU A 119 6.72 -15.93 4.34
CA LEU A 119 7.17 -14.55 4.55
C LEU A 119 6.78 -13.74 3.31
N ARG A 120 5.90 -12.74 3.46
CA ARG A 120 5.39 -11.93 2.34
C ARG A 120 5.21 -10.47 2.76
N GLY A 121 5.80 -9.54 2.01
CA GLY A 121 5.81 -8.12 2.37
C GLY A 121 6.45 -7.88 3.74
N HIS A 122 5.73 -7.21 4.64
CA HIS A 122 6.14 -7.00 6.03
C HIS A 122 5.42 -7.95 7.00
N GLY A 123 4.79 -9.02 6.50
CA GLY A 123 4.06 -9.99 7.31
C GLY A 123 4.55 -11.43 7.14
N PHE A 124 4.14 -12.29 8.07
CA PHE A 124 4.23 -13.73 7.95
C PHE A 124 2.87 -14.39 8.13
N THR A 125 2.68 -15.52 7.46
CA THR A 125 1.55 -16.43 7.65
C THR A 125 2.10 -17.81 7.97
N LEU A 126 1.65 -18.40 9.06
CA LEU A 126 2.00 -19.75 9.47
C LEU A 126 0.76 -20.65 9.37
N ALA A 127 0.92 -21.81 8.74
CA ALA A 127 -0.09 -22.85 8.63
C ALA A 127 0.39 -24.11 9.36
N HIS A 128 -0.45 -24.69 10.21
CA HIS A 128 -0.04 -25.78 11.10
C HIS A 128 -1.08 -26.90 11.22
N VAL A 129 -0.59 -28.14 11.15
CA VAL A 129 -1.33 -29.39 11.37
C VAL A 129 -0.39 -30.40 12.04
N GLY A 130 -0.71 -30.87 13.25
CA GLY A 130 -0.01 -31.97 13.90
C GLY A 130 0.76 -31.46 15.11
N ASP A 131 1.98 -31.94 15.33
CA ASP A 131 2.81 -31.58 16.49
C ASP A 131 4.23 -31.12 16.11
N SER A 132 4.56 -30.97 14.82
CA SER A 132 5.73 -30.18 14.43
C SER A 132 5.54 -28.72 14.86
N ARG A 133 6.58 -28.09 15.40
CA ARG A 133 6.44 -26.78 16.07
C ARG A 133 7.19 -25.67 15.35
N ALA A 134 6.64 -24.46 15.44
CA ALA A 134 7.34 -23.24 15.08
C ALA A 134 7.50 -22.30 16.27
N TYR A 135 8.66 -21.69 16.37
CA TYR A 135 9.04 -20.70 17.37
C TYR A 135 9.45 -19.39 16.68
N LEU A 136 9.08 -18.27 17.30
CA LEU A 136 9.60 -16.95 16.97
C LEU A 136 10.55 -16.50 18.08
N ILE A 137 11.79 -16.21 17.71
CA ILE A 137 12.76 -15.56 18.59
C ILE A 137 12.82 -14.08 18.21
N ARG A 138 12.38 -13.22 19.12
CA ARG A 138 12.32 -11.76 18.96
C ARG A 138 12.75 -11.09 20.25
N ALA A 139 13.65 -10.11 20.16
CA ALA A 139 14.16 -9.37 21.32
C ALA A 139 14.67 -10.26 22.49
N GLY A 140 15.20 -11.45 22.17
CA GLY A 140 15.69 -12.41 23.16
C GLY A 140 14.60 -13.25 23.86
N GLU A 141 13.33 -13.12 23.46
CA GLU A 141 12.25 -14.01 23.87
C GLU A 141 12.03 -15.09 22.81
N CYS A 142 11.75 -16.32 23.25
CA CYS A 142 11.47 -17.46 22.37
C CYS A 142 10.03 -17.91 22.61
N THR A 143 9.16 -17.58 21.67
CA THR A 143 7.71 -17.79 21.77
C THR A 143 7.30 -18.91 20.83
N GLN A 144 6.65 -19.94 21.35
CA GLN A 144 6.01 -20.96 20.51
C GLN A 144 4.79 -20.36 19.82
N LEU A 145 4.74 -20.47 18.50
CA LEU A 145 3.60 -20.00 17.70
C LEU A 145 2.52 -21.09 17.61
N THR A 146 2.92 -22.33 17.36
CA THR A 146 1.99 -23.45 17.10
C THR A 146 1.40 -24.05 18.39
N GLN A 147 0.23 -24.68 18.27
CA GLN A 147 -0.36 -25.50 19.32
C GLN A 147 -0.49 -26.95 18.83
N ASP A 148 0.11 -27.89 19.57
CA ASP A 148 0.15 -29.29 19.15
C ASP A 148 -1.24 -29.94 19.13
N HIS A 149 -1.52 -30.72 18.09
CA HIS A 149 -2.76 -31.45 17.88
C HIS A 149 -2.66 -32.90 18.36
N THR A 150 -2.26 -33.15 19.62
CA THR A 150 -2.11 -34.49 20.20
C THR A 150 -3.21 -34.81 21.22
N LEU A 151 -3.54 -36.10 21.41
CA LEU A 151 -4.31 -36.54 22.57
C LEU A 151 -3.47 -36.32 23.85
N GLY A 152 -4.09 -35.81 24.92
CA GLY A 152 -3.40 -35.48 26.18
C GLY A 152 -2.75 -36.70 26.85
N PRO A 153 -2.01 -36.50 27.96
CA PRO A 153 -1.14 -37.53 28.57
C PRO A 153 -1.85 -38.79 29.10
N LEU A 154 -3.19 -38.83 29.12
CA LEU A 154 -4.00 -39.80 29.85
C LEU A 154 -4.60 -40.92 28.99
N GLU A 155 -4.57 -40.83 27.65
CA GLU A 155 -5.05 -41.89 26.76
C GLU A 155 -4.05 -42.12 25.62
N PHE A 156 -3.48 -43.33 25.59
CA PHE A 156 -2.59 -43.91 24.56
C PHE A 156 -1.49 -42.99 23.96
N GLN A 157 -0.24 -43.40 24.19
CA GLN A 157 0.97 -42.78 23.63
C GLN A 157 0.82 -42.47 22.13
N ASN A 158 1.05 -41.19 21.78
CA ASN A 158 1.34 -40.68 20.43
C ASN A 158 0.21 -40.74 19.38
N GLY A 159 -1.03 -40.45 19.77
CA GLY A 159 -2.13 -40.23 18.82
C GLY A 159 -2.26 -38.77 18.37
N LEU A 160 -1.95 -38.48 17.09
CA LEU A 160 -2.30 -37.21 16.46
C LEU A 160 -3.83 -37.10 16.30
N THR A 161 -4.42 -36.02 16.78
CA THR A 161 -5.83 -35.67 16.54
C THR A 161 -6.06 -35.02 15.19
N ARG A 162 -4.99 -34.49 14.57
CA ARG A 162 -5.01 -33.92 13.22
C ARG A 162 -3.68 -34.22 12.53
N ALA A 163 -3.76 -34.72 11.31
CA ALA A 163 -2.62 -34.92 10.43
C ALA A 163 -3.08 -34.79 8.97
N VAL A 164 -2.16 -34.46 8.08
CA VAL A 164 -2.41 -34.51 6.64
C VAL A 164 -2.47 -35.98 6.23
N GLY A 165 -3.51 -36.37 5.49
CA GLY A 165 -3.78 -37.75 5.07
C GLY A 165 -4.60 -38.59 6.05
N LEU A 166 -4.99 -38.02 7.20
CA LEU A 166 -5.77 -38.72 8.24
C LEU A 166 -7.25 -38.85 7.87
N ASP A 167 -7.89 -37.72 7.51
CA ASP A 167 -9.31 -37.61 7.22
C ASP A 167 -9.55 -36.91 5.87
N ASP A 168 -10.74 -37.08 5.30
CA ASP A 168 -11.15 -36.49 4.02
C ASP A 168 -10.96 -34.97 3.94
N GLY A 169 -11.12 -34.29 5.08
CA GLY A 169 -10.81 -32.89 5.24
C GLY A 169 -9.71 -32.69 6.27
N VAL A 170 -8.83 -31.72 6.03
CA VAL A 170 -7.81 -31.30 6.99
C VAL A 170 -8.18 -29.92 7.55
N ARG A 171 -8.15 -29.79 8.87
CA ARG A 171 -8.32 -28.50 9.53
C ARG A 171 -6.95 -27.91 9.85
N VAL A 172 -6.63 -26.82 9.17
CA VAL A 172 -5.37 -26.08 9.30
C VAL A 172 -5.56 -24.92 10.27
N ASP A 173 -4.62 -24.76 11.21
CA ASP A 173 -4.57 -23.59 12.08
C ASP A 173 -3.65 -22.53 11.45
N TYR A 174 -4.13 -21.29 11.41
CA TYR A 174 -3.41 -20.16 10.82
C TYR A 174 -3.02 -19.12 11.86
N ILE A 175 -1.78 -18.64 11.76
CA ILE A 175 -1.25 -17.56 12.59
C ILE A 175 -0.62 -16.52 11.66
N GLU A 176 -1.03 -15.27 11.82
CA GLU A 176 -0.50 -14.15 11.05
C GLU A 176 0.12 -13.11 11.98
N GLY A 177 1.18 -12.46 11.52
CA GLY A 177 1.84 -11.41 12.28
C GLY A 177 2.78 -10.58 11.42
N ASP A 178 3.31 -9.52 12.03
CA ASP A 178 4.27 -8.62 11.38
C ASP A 178 5.71 -9.13 11.54
N LEU A 179 6.52 -8.94 10.50
CA LEU A 179 7.94 -9.24 10.47
C LEU A 179 8.77 -8.05 10.95
N GLN A 180 9.88 -8.38 11.61
CA GLN A 180 10.87 -7.41 12.07
C GLN A 180 12.27 -7.86 11.65
N ILE A 181 13.11 -6.88 11.32
CA ILE A 181 14.54 -7.15 11.12
C ILE A 181 15.11 -7.69 12.45
N GLY A 182 15.82 -8.82 12.36
CA GLY A 182 16.35 -9.53 13.51
C GLY A 182 15.47 -10.69 14.00
N ASP A 183 14.24 -10.83 13.50
CA ASP A 183 13.43 -12.01 13.80
C ASP A 183 14.12 -13.30 13.38
N THR A 184 14.00 -14.33 14.21
CA THR A 184 14.45 -15.67 13.89
C THR A 184 13.31 -16.66 14.08
N PHE A 185 12.86 -17.29 12.99
CA PHE A 185 11.91 -18.38 13.02
C PHE A 185 12.64 -19.72 13.12
N VAL A 186 12.14 -20.60 13.97
CA VAL A 186 12.71 -21.93 14.20
C VAL A 186 11.59 -22.95 14.09
N LEU A 187 11.64 -23.78 13.05
CA LEU A 187 10.69 -24.86 12.78
C LEU A 187 11.36 -26.19 13.14
N THR A 188 10.66 -27.07 13.85
CA THR A 188 11.25 -28.31 14.41
C THR A 188 10.28 -29.48 14.43
N THR A 189 10.79 -30.70 14.22
CA THR A 189 10.09 -31.96 14.54
C THR A 189 10.30 -32.36 16.00
N ASP A 190 9.54 -33.35 16.46
CA ASP A 190 9.48 -33.77 17.87
C ASP A 190 10.81 -34.29 18.40
N GLY A 191 11.67 -34.88 17.55
CA GLY A 191 13.00 -35.31 17.95
C GLY A 191 13.91 -34.16 18.37
N VAL A 192 13.63 -32.92 17.94
CA VAL A 192 14.36 -31.72 18.41
C VAL A 192 13.68 -31.13 19.64
N HIS A 193 12.40 -30.76 19.56
CA HIS A 193 11.73 -30.02 20.64
C HIS A 193 11.27 -30.91 21.81
N GLY A 194 11.27 -32.23 21.63
CA GLY A 194 11.13 -33.21 22.71
C GLY A 194 12.40 -33.36 23.53
N ALA A 195 13.57 -33.15 22.92
CA ALA A 195 14.88 -33.23 23.59
C ALA A 195 15.36 -31.88 24.16
N LEU A 196 15.01 -30.76 23.51
CA LEU A 196 15.47 -29.42 23.85
C LEU A 196 14.37 -28.55 24.47
N LYS A 197 14.72 -27.83 25.54
CA LYS A 197 13.83 -26.81 26.12
C LYS A 197 13.92 -25.50 25.34
N ALA A 198 12.88 -24.65 25.43
CA ALA A 198 12.82 -23.33 24.77
C ALA A 198 14.07 -22.46 24.99
N LYS A 199 14.65 -22.48 26.20
CA LYS A 199 15.90 -21.75 26.51
C LYS A 199 17.11 -22.26 25.70
N GLN A 200 17.19 -23.57 25.47
CA GLN A 200 18.26 -24.18 24.68
C GLN A 200 18.04 -23.94 23.19
N LEU A 201 16.79 -24.06 22.71
CA LEU A 201 16.39 -23.70 21.35
C LEU A 201 16.87 -22.28 21.03
N ARG A 202 16.48 -21.30 21.86
CA ARG A 202 16.92 -19.91 21.72
C ARG A 202 18.43 -19.77 21.63
N ALA A 203 19.15 -20.30 22.61
CA ALA A 203 20.59 -20.10 22.72
C ALA A 203 21.36 -20.71 21.55
N LEU A 204 20.86 -21.81 20.95
CA LEU A 204 21.46 -22.45 19.78
C LEU A 204 21.07 -21.74 18.48
N SER A 205 19.82 -21.28 18.37
CA SER A 205 19.33 -20.54 17.20
C SER A 205 19.98 -19.17 17.00
N GLU A 206 20.54 -18.57 18.04
CA GLU A 206 21.27 -17.30 17.99
C GLU A 206 22.76 -17.46 17.61
N GLN A 207 23.29 -18.68 17.52
CA GLN A 207 24.71 -18.94 17.24
C GLN A 207 25.03 -18.94 15.74
N GLY A 208 26.22 -18.47 15.37
CA GLY A 208 26.79 -18.66 14.04
C GLY A 208 25.88 -18.24 12.89
N SER A 209 25.97 -18.93 11.77
CA SER A 209 25.02 -18.87 10.65
C SER A 209 23.72 -19.63 10.95
N ALA A 210 22.66 -19.41 10.16
CA ALA A 210 21.40 -20.16 10.28
C ALA A 210 21.62 -21.67 10.06
N GLN A 211 22.56 -22.04 9.17
CA GLN A 211 22.93 -23.44 8.95
C GLN A 211 23.64 -24.03 10.17
N GLU A 212 24.65 -23.34 10.71
CA GLU A 212 25.34 -23.77 11.93
C GLU A 212 24.39 -23.89 13.13
N ALA A 213 23.41 -22.98 13.23
CA ALA A 213 22.35 -23.06 14.24
C ALA A 213 21.51 -24.34 14.10
N CYS A 214 21.06 -24.69 12.88
CA CYS A 214 20.34 -25.94 12.64
C CYS A 214 21.18 -27.17 12.99
N ASP A 215 22.44 -27.20 12.57
CA ASP A 215 23.34 -28.31 12.86
C ASP A 215 23.57 -28.47 14.36
N ALA A 216 23.70 -27.35 15.09
CA ALA A 216 23.84 -27.35 16.54
C ALA A 216 22.57 -27.82 17.27
N LEU A 217 21.38 -27.41 16.81
CA LEU A 217 20.09 -27.86 17.33
C LEU A 217 19.94 -29.38 17.20
N VAL A 218 20.10 -29.89 15.98
CA VAL A 218 19.95 -31.32 15.68
C VAL A 218 21.01 -32.15 16.40
N SER A 219 22.28 -31.73 16.34
CA SER A 219 23.37 -32.42 17.04
C SER A 219 23.14 -32.46 18.56
N LYS A 220 22.66 -31.37 19.15
CA LYS A 220 22.39 -31.33 20.60
C LYS A 220 21.22 -32.24 20.97
N ALA A 221 20.17 -32.29 20.16
CA ALA A 221 19.02 -33.16 20.37
C ALA A 221 19.40 -34.64 20.31
N VAL A 222 20.13 -35.04 19.27
CA VAL A 222 20.58 -36.44 19.08
C VAL A 222 21.54 -36.85 20.20
N ASN A 223 22.56 -36.04 20.49
CA ASN A 223 23.51 -36.33 21.58
C ASN A 223 22.89 -36.26 22.98
N GLY A 224 21.74 -35.59 23.11
CA GLY A 224 20.96 -35.49 24.35
C GLY A 224 20.12 -36.72 24.67
N GLY A 225 20.17 -37.77 23.83
CA GLY A 225 19.36 -38.98 23.99
C GLY A 225 18.03 -38.93 23.23
N GLY A 226 17.94 -38.13 22.17
CA GLY A 226 16.79 -38.10 21.26
C GLY A 226 16.44 -39.51 20.75
N ARG A 227 15.15 -39.83 20.72
CA ARG A 227 14.64 -41.17 20.37
C ARG A 227 14.02 -41.25 18.98
N ASP A 228 13.93 -40.12 18.29
CA ASP A 228 13.31 -40.02 16.98
C ASP A 228 14.19 -39.33 15.93
N ASN A 229 13.67 -39.21 14.72
CA ASN A 229 14.22 -38.32 13.71
C ASN A 229 14.22 -36.87 14.22
N ALA A 230 15.29 -36.14 13.93
CA ALA A 230 15.49 -34.79 14.42
C ALA A 230 15.75 -33.85 13.25
N THR A 231 14.79 -32.97 12.97
CA THR A 231 14.88 -31.99 11.90
C THR A 231 14.62 -30.58 12.42
N ALA A 232 15.47 -29.64 12.01
CA ALA A 232 15.36 -28.23 12.33
C ALA A 232 15.55 -27.37 11.08
N LEU A 233 14.75 -26.31 11.01
CA LEU A 233 14.82 -25.28 9.99
C LEU A 233 14.85 -23.90 10.66
N VAL A 234 15.87 -23.11 10.38
CA VAL A 234 16.07 -21.78 10.97
C VAL A 234 16.06 -20.74 9.86
N ILE A 235 15.24 -19.70 10.04
CA ILE A 235 15.11 -18.60 9.09
C ILE A 235 15.32 -17.28 9.84
N ARG A 236 16.33 -16.50 9.45
CA ARG A 236 16.63 -15.20 10.06
C ARG A 236 16.33 -14.06 9.10
N ILE A 237 15.62 -13.06 9.59
CA ILE A 237 15.26 -11.86 8.84
C ILE A 237 16.39 -10.83 8.96
N LYS A 238 17.15 -10.61 7.88
CA LYS A 238 18.21 -9.59 7.81
C LYS A 238 17.70 -8.29 7.20
N GLY A 239 16.74 -8.37 6.28
CA GLY A 239 16.06 -7.24 5.67
C GLY A 239 14.66 -7.64 5.16
N LEU A 240 13.73 -6.68 5.20
CA LEU A 240 12.36 -6.87 4.73
C LEU A 240 12.25 -6.56 3.23
N ALA A 241 11.31 -7.24 2.56
CA ALA A 241 10.88 -6.84 1.22
C ALA A 241 10.13 -5.48 1.29
N ALA A 242 9.81 -4.88 0.14
CA ALA A 242 9.01 -3.65 0.14
C ALA A 242 7.61 -3.90 0.73
N ALA A 243 7.13 -2.97 1.57
CA ALA A 243 5.80 -3.03 2.17
C ALA A 243 4.71 -3.15 1.10
N LEU A 244 3.77 -4.07 1.32
CA LEU A 244 2.60 -4.23 0.48
C LEU A 244 1.42 -3.42 1.04
N LEU A 245 0.42 -3.16 0.19
CA LEU A 245 -0.80 -2.51 0.64
C LEU A 245 -1.54 -3.40 1.65
N GLU A 246 -1.53 -4.71 1.44
CA GLU A 246 -2.16 -5.66 2.36
C GLU A 246 -1.55 -5.58 3.77
N ASP A 247 -0.26 -5.22 3.91
CA ASP A 247 0.39 -5.01 5.21
C ASP A 247 -0.15 -3.76 5.93
N ALA A 248 -0.35 -2.67 5.19
CA ALA A 248 -0.94 -1.45 5.74
C ALA A 248 -2.41 -1.67 6.11
N GLU A 249 -3.18 -2.37 5.28
CA GLU A 249 -4.57 -2.71 5.56
C GLU A 249 -4.72 -3.67 6.74
N ARG A 250 -3.84 -4.68 6.87
CA ARG A 250 -3.83 -5.60 8.01
C ARG A 250 -3.61 -4.84 9.31
N ARG A 251 -2.60 -3.95 9.39
CA ARG A 251 -2.40 -3.04 10.53
C ARG A 251 -3.64 -2.20 10.79
N GLY A 252 -4.21 -1.65 9.73
CA GLY A 252 -5.47 -0.91 9.74
C GLY A 252 -6.68 -1.72 10.15
N ARG A 253 -6.64 -3.05 10.26
CA ARG A 253 -7.72 -3.89 10.82
C ARG A 253 -7.43 -4.34 12.25
N LEU A 254 -6.18 -4.70 12.54
CA LEU A 254 -5.78 -5.30 13.81
C LEU A 254 -5.52 -4.27 14.91
N LEU A 255 -4.97 -3.11 14.57
CA LEU A 255 -4.58 -2.12 15.56
C LEU A 255 -5.76 -1.20 15.92
N PRO A 256 -5.93 -0.86 17.21
CA PRO A 256 -6.92 0.12 17.63
C PRO A 256 -6.53 1.52 17.15
N VAL A 257 -7.49 2.37 16.82
CA VAL A 257 -7.21 3.80 16.64
C VAL A 257 -6.90 4.39 18.02
N PRO A 258 -5.82 5.17 18.17
CA PRO A 258 -5.48 5.78 19.45
C PRO A 258 -6.61 6.69 19.96
N PRO A 259 -6.80 6.82 21.28
CA PRO A 259 -7.70 7.81 21.84
C PRO A 259 -7.20 9.22 21.51
N ARG A 260 -8.01 10.24 21.80
CA ARG A 260 -7.58 11.64 21.68
C ARG A 260 -6.34 11.87 22.55
N LEU A 261 -5.22 12.17 21.91
CA LEU A 261 -3.97 12.45 22.57
C LEU A 261 -3.89 13.93 22.99
N LYS A 262 -3.26 14.19 24.12
CA LYS A 262 -2.97 15.53 24.64
C LYS A 262 -1.48 15.81 24.58
N GLU A 263 -1.13 17.09 24.64
CA GLU A 263 0.27 17.50 24.79
C GLU A 263 0.90 16.84 26.02
N GLY A 264 2.06 16.23 25.82
CA GLY A 264 2.80 15.46 26.83
C GLY A 264 2.53 13.96 26.83
N ASP A 265 1.42 13.49 26.24
CA ASP A 265 1.14 12.05 26.12
C ASP A 265 2.20 11.35 25.27
N VAL A 266 2.45 10.07 25.54
CA VAL A 266 3.42 9.25 24.81
C VAL A 266 2.71 8.03 24.22
N LEU A 267 2.86 7.83 22.91
CA LEU A 267 2.38 6.67 22.17
C LEU A 267 3.56 6.03 21.43
N ASP A 268 3.87 4.77 21.73
CA ASP A 268 4.96 4.02 21.07
C ASP A 268 6.34 4.74 21.06
N GLY A 269 6.64 5.49 22.12
CA GLY A 269 7.88 6.30 22.21
C GLY A 269 7.82 7.63 21.45
N LEU A 270 6.65 8.03 20.96
CA LEU A 270 6.38 9.31 20.33
C LEU A 270 5.68 10.22 21.33
N ARG A 271 6.36 11.28 21.76
CA ARG A 271 5.80 12.29 22.66
C ARG A 271 5.03 13.34 21.90
N VAL A 272 3.77 13.53 22.24
CA VAL A 272 2.89 14.54 21.62
C VAL A 272 3.30 15.93 22.08
N GLN A 273 3.58 16.81 21.13
CA GLN A 273 3.90 18.21 21.38
C GLN A 273 2.73 19.15 21.10
N ALA A 274 1.87 18.84 20.12
CA ALA A 274 0.72 19.67 19.78
C ALA A 274 -0.34 18.91 18.98
N ASP A 275 -1.62 19.25 19.19
CA ASP A 275 -2.74 18.95 18.29
C ASP A 275 -2.70 19.97 17.14
N VAL A 276 -2.31 19.54 15.94
CA VAL A 276 -2.03 20.43 14.80
C VAL A 276 -3.29 20.65 13.97
N PHE A 277 -4.04 19.58 13.73
CA PHE A 277 -5.23 19.63 12.89
C PHE A 277 -6.20 18.51 13.26
N SER A 278 -7.48 18.81 13.23
CA SER A 278 -8.54 17.84 13.36
C SER A 278 -9.67 18.21 12.40
N ASN A 279 -10.10 17.23 11.61
CA ASN A 279 -11.39 17.27 10.94
C ASN A 279 -12.27 16.11 11.47
N GLY A 280 -13.48 15.96 10.94
CA GLY A 280 -14.40 14.88 11.35
C GLY A 280 -13.96 13.46 10.96
N VAL A 281 -12.78 13.30 10.35
CA VAL A 281 -12.25 12.03 9.81
C VAL A 281 -10.87 11.70 10.35
N HIS A 282 -9.95 12.66 10.39
CA HIS A 282 -8.55 12.52 10.76
C HIS A 282 -8.14 13.52 11.84
N ARG A 283 -7.12 13.12 12.60
CA ARG A 283 -6.34 13.98 13.49
C ARG A 283 -4.87 13.96 13.08
N LEU A 284 -4.21 15.10 13.22
CA LEU A 284 -2.79 15.27 12.99
C LEU A 284 -2.16 15.88 14.23
N TYR A 285 -1.14 15.23 14.75
CA TYR A 285 -0.36 15.70 15.90
C TYR A 285 1.08 15.97 15.49
N ARG A 286 1.70 16.98 16.08
CA ARG A 286 3.16 17.11 16.06
C ARG A 286 3.72 16.26 17.20
N VAL A 287 4.61 15.33 16.89
CA VAL A 287 5.21 14.41 17.86
C VAL A 287 6.73 14.46 17.77
N LEU A 288 7.40 14.18 18.90
CA LEU A 288 8.84 14.00 18.99
C LEU A 288 9.11 12.52 19.22
N ASP A 289 9.88 11.89 18.33
CA ASP A 289 10.40 10.55 18.57
C ASP A 289 11.49 10.63 19.65
N GLU A 290 11.24 10.01 20.81
CA GLU A 290 12.16 10.05 21.95
C GLU A 290 13.45 9.27 21.71
N ARG A 291 13.46 8.36 20.73
CA ARG A 291 14.63 7.52 20.42
C ARG A 291 15.62 8.25 19.54
N THR A 292 15.12 9.00 18.56
CA THR A 292 15.93 9.70 17.55
C THR A 292 16.05 11.20 17.82
N GLY A 293 15.14 11.77 18.62
CA GLY A 293 15.00 13.21 18.81
C GLY A 293 14.39 13.92 17.59
N GLN A 294 13.84 13.18 16.62
CA GLN A 294 13.28 13.74 15.38
C GLN A 294 11.83 14.21 15.59
N LEU A 295 11.50 15.38 15.05
CA LEU A 295 10.12 15.84 14.96
C LEU A 295 9.39 15.17 13.80
N MET A 296 8.15 14.73 14.05
CA MET A 296 7.31 14.03 13.08
C MET A 296 5.87 14.51 13.18
N ALA A 297 5.09 14.26 12.13
CA ALA A 297 3.64 14.42 12.14
C ALA A 297 2.98 13.04 12.25
N LEU A 298 2.15 12.83 13.27
CA LEU A 298 1.36 11.62 13.46
C LEU A 298 -0.05 11.86 12.96
N LYS A 299 -0.44 11.18 11.87
CA LYS A 299 -1.81 11.18 11.34
C LYS A 299 -2.54 9.93 11.81
N THR A 300 -3.75 10.10 12.32
CA THR A 300 -4.62 8.99 12.73
C THR A 300 -6.08 9.32 12.43
N LEU A 301 -6.99 8.37 12.61
CA LEU A 301 -8.41 8.60 12.46
C LEU A 301 -8.97 9.35 13.68
N HIS A 302 -9.97 10.19 13.43
CA HIS A 302 -10.82 10.74 14.47
C HIS A 302 -11.56 9.58 15.18
N GLU A 303 -11.76 9.68 16.48
CA GLU A 303 -12.29 8.57 17.30
C GLU A 303 -13.68 8.13 16.84
N ALA A 304 -14.48 9.09 16.37
CA ALA A 304 -15.80 8.86 15.77
C ALA A 304 -15.78 8.02 14.47
N ARG A 305 -14.63 7.90 13.81
CA ARG A 305 -14.41 7.08 12.60
C ARG A 305 -13.55 5.85 12.88
N ALA A 306 -13.21 5.59 14.14
CA ALA A 306 -12.28 4.52 14.52
C ALA A 306 -12.73 3.11 14.11
N SER A 307 -14.03 2.88 13.93
CA SER A 307 -14.60 1.60 13.51
C SER A 307 -14.97 1.55 12.03
N ASP A 308 -14.74 2.62 11.27
CA ASP A 308 -15.11 2.71 9.86
C ASP A 308 -14.06 1.97 9.00
N PRO A 309 -14.42 0.84 8.34
CA PRO A 309 -13.46 0.07 7.55
C PRO A 309 -12.97 0.83 6.32
N GLU A 310 -13.78 1.72 5.74
CA GLU A 310 -13.41 2.47 4.53
C GLU A 310 -12.36 3.53 4.86
N GLU A 311 -12.57 4.29 5.94
CA GLU A 311 -11.60 5.30 6.40
C GLU A 311 -10.28 4.67 6.86
N ARG A 312 -10.35 3.49 7.49
CA ARG A 312 -9.16 2.70 7.85
C ARG A 312 -8.38 2.27 6.60
N ALA A 313 -9.08 1.78 5.58
CA ALA A 313 -8.45 1.38 4.32
C ALA A 313 -7.86 2.58 3.56
N MET A 314 -8.52 3.74 3.59
CA MET A 314 -8.01 4.97 2.99
C MET A 314 -6.73 5.46 3.67
N LEU A 315 -6.67 5.48 5.01
CA LEU A 315 -5.45 5.87 5.74
C LEU A 315 -4.31 4.85 5.51
N ALA A 316 -4.63 3.56 5.44
CA ALA A 316 -3.67 2.51 5.11
C ALA A 316 -3.10 2.68 3.69
N HIS A 317 -3.97 3.01 2.73
CA HIS A 317 -3.58 3.29 1.35
C HIS A 317 -2.67 4.52 1.26
N GLU A 318 -3.00 5.61 1.96
CA GLU A 318 -2.16 6.80 2.04
C GLU A 318 -0.77 6.50 2.60
N ALA A 319 -0.70 5.75 3.71
CA ALA A 319 0.55 5.36 4.36
C ALA A 319 1.46 4.57 3.41
N TRP A 320 0.88 3.53 2.79
CA TRP A 320 1.58 2.67 1.83
C TRP A 320 2.05 3.46 0.60
N LEU A 321 1.17 4.28 0.04
CA LEU A 321 1.46 5.05 -1.17
C LEU A 321 2.55 6.09 -0.92
N GLY A 322 2.48 6.81 0.19
CA GLY A 322 3.50 7.78 0.58
C GLY A 322 4.86 7.15 0.85
N ALA A 323 4.91 5.98 1.52
CA ALA A 323 6.16 5.24 1.69
C ALA A 323 6.76 4.84 0.34
N ARG A 324 5.93 4.33 -0.58
CA ARG A 324 6.35 3.93 -1.93
C ARG A 324 6.87 5.09 -2.78
N VAL A 325 6.20 6.24 -2.73
CA VAL A 325 6.62 7.45 -3.48
C VAL A 325 7.96 7.98 -2.96
N THR A 326 8.19 7.88 -1.65
CA THR A 326 9.38 8.47 -0.99
C THR A 326 10.58 7.54 -0.91
N GLU A 327 10.42 6.23 -1.16
CA GLU A 327 11.49 5.24 -1.15
C GLU A 327 12.59 5.52 -2.20
N ARG A 328 12.22 6.04 -3.37
CA ARG A 328 13.17 6.28 -4.49
C ARG A 328 13.76 7.68 -4.53
N ASP A 329 12.99 8.71 -4.16
CA ASP A 329 13.44 10.10 -4.04
C ASP A 329 12.38 10.96 -3.32
N ALA A 330 12.66 11.34 -2.06
CA ALA A 330 11.75 12.15 -1.26
C ALA A 330 11.73 13.64 -1.65
N ARG A 331 12.59 14.12 -2.58
CA ARG A 331 12.62 15.56 -2.91
C ARG A 331 11.23 16.03 -3.34
N GLY A 332 10.75 17.14 -2.80
CA GLY A 332 9.46 17.72 -3.16
C GLY A 332 8.21 16.95 -2.69
N TRP A 333 8.38 15.89 -1.89
CA TRP A 333 7.33 15.17 -1.18
C TRP A 333 7.66 15.11 0.31
N VAL A 334 6.66 14.91 1.16
CA VAL A 334 6.89 14.61 2.57
C VAL A 334 7.25 13.16 2.72
N LYS A 335 8.36 12.87 3.40
CA LYS A 335 8.76 11.51 3.68
C LYS A 335 7.77 10.84 4.64
N VAL A 336 7.36 9.62 4.30
CA VAL A 336 6.52 8.78 5.16
C VAL A 336 7.40 7.75 5.85
N PHE A 337 7.13 7.53 7.13
CA PHE A 337 7.84 6.56 7.95
C PHE A 337 6.89 5.46 8.40
N GLU A 338 7.38 4.23 8.36
CA GLU A 338 6.66 3.14 8.99
C GLU A 338 6.87 3.18 10.51
N PRO A 339 5.78 3.10 11.30
CA PRO A 339 5.89 2.97 12.75
C PRO A 339 6.66 1.71 13.15
N GLN A 340 7.52 1.81 14.16
CA GLN A 340 8.21 0.64 14.72
C GLN A 340 7.38 0.06 15.87
N GLN A 341 6.94 -1.20 15.73
CA GLN A 341 6.14 -1.91 16.74
C GLN A 341 4.90 -1.13 17.21
N PRO A 342 4.03 -0.67 16.30
CA PRO A 342 2.90 0.17 16.68
C PRO A 342 1.89 -0.58 17.56
N THR A 343 1.45 0.05 18.65
CA THR A 343 0.34 -0.46 19.49
C THR A 343 -1.01 0.12 19.08
N ALA A 344 -1.02 1.12 18.19
CA ALA A 344 -2.20 1.77 17.66
C ALA A 344 -2.06 2.08 16.16
N PHE A 345 -3.18 2.33 15.47
CA PHE A 345 -3.21 2.61 14.04
C PHE A 345 -2.98 4.09 13.75
N TYR A 346 -1.82 4.41 13.19
CA TYR A 346 -1.44 5.74 12.74
C TYR A 346 -0.36 5.67 11.65
N THR A 347 -0.13 6.79 10.99
CA THR A 347 0.90 6.99 9.97
C THR A 347 1.81 8.12 10.39
N LEU A 348 3.11 7.97 10.15
CA LEU A 348 4.11 8.98 10.49
C LEU A 348 4.65 9.67 9.24
N PHE A 349 4.74 10.98 9.31
CA PHE A 349 5.27 11.84 8.27
C PHE A 349 6.42 12.67 8.82
N GLU A 350 7.37 13.06 7.97
CA GLU A 350 8.38 14.03 8.34
C GLU A 350 7.73 15.36 8.71
N TRP A 351 8.08 15.91 9.87
CA TRP A 351 7.64 17.24 10.23
C TRP A 351 8.55 18.28 9.59
N HIS A 352 8.00 19.11 8.72
CA HIS A 352 8.68 20.29 8.20
C HIS A 352 8.08 21.55 8.83
N ALA A 353 8.89 22.29 9.59
CA ALA A 353 8.54 23.65 9.98
C ALA A 353 8.43 24.52 8.73
N GLY A 354 7.48 25.45 8.72
CA GLY A 354 7.18 26.28 7.54
C GLY A 354 5.72 26.71 7.51
N THR A 355 5.24 27.03 6.31
CA THR A 355 3.85 27.42 6.11
C THR A 355 3.32 26.94 4.77
N THR A 356 2.02 26.65 4.73
CA THR A 356 1.33 26.31 3.48
C THR A 356 1.18 27.54 2.59
N LEU A 357 1.08 27.31 1.28
CA LEU A 357 0.78 28.35 0.31
C LEU A 357 -0.59 28.98 0.62
N ALA A 358 -1.57 28.20 1.08
CA ALA A 358 -2.87 28.73 1.52
C ALA A 358 -2.73 29.79 2.62
N ALA A 359 -1.96 29.49 3.68
CA ALA A 359 -1.73 30.43 4.77
C ALA A 359 -0.96 31.68 4.30
N MET A 360 0.02 31.52 3.41
CA MET A 360 0.74 32.65 2.81
C MET A 360 -0.20 33.54 1.99
N LEU A 361 -1.07 32.96 1.17
CA LEU A 361 -2.07 33.71 0.39
C LEU A 361 -3.08 34.42 1.29
N ALA A 362 -3.56 33.76 2.35
CA ALA A 362 -4.46 34.34 3.33
C ALA A 362 -3.84 35.53 4.08
N SER A 363 -2.55 35.44 4.41
CA SER A 363 -1.78 36.55 5.01
C SER A 363 -1.42 37.67 4.02
N LYS A 364 -1.81 37.54 2.74
CA LYS A 364 -1.46 38.45 1.64
C LYS A 364 0.04 38.63 1.46
N HIS A 365 0.80 37.56 1.68
CA HIS A 365 2.23 37.52 1.43
C HIS A 365 2.53 37.93 -0.02
N ARG A 366 3.53 38.79 -0.21
CA ARG A 366 3.92 39.30 -1.53
C ARG A 366 5.08 38.48 -2.10
N PHE A 367 4.76 37.59 -3.02
CA PHE A 367 5.76 36.83 -3.76
C PHE A 367 6.27 37.61 -4.97
N ASN A 368 7.57 37.55 -5.22
CA ASN A 368 8.10 37.94 -6.52
C ASN A 368 7.70 36.86 -7.56
N VAL A 369 7.66 37.21 -8.85
CA VAL A 369 7.20 36.26 -9.89
C VAL A 369 8.19 35.10 -10.08
N LEU A 370 9.48 35.31 -9.83
CA LEU A 370 10.50 34.26 -9.94
C LEU A 370 10.33 33.17 -8.88
N ASP A 371 10.04 33.54 -7.62
CA ASP A 371 9.78 32.60 -6.52
C ASP A 371 8.55 31.74 -6.82
N ILE A 372 7.51 32.35 -7.42
CA ILE A 372 6.31 31.63 -7.86
C ILE A 372 6.66 30.61 -8.95
N ILE A 373 7.48 31.01 -9.93
CA ILE A 373 7.93 30.12 -11.01
C ILE A 373 8.76 28.96 -10.44
N GLU A 374 9.68 29.23 -9.51
CA GLU A 374 10.50 28.21 -8.86
C GLU A 374 9.66 27.21 -8.06
N GLY A 375 8.69 27.69 -7.29
CA GLY A 375 7.76 26.85 -6.55
C GLY A 375 6.89 26.00 -7.48
N ALA A 376 6.29 26.60 -8.51
CA ALA A 376 5.49 25.88 -9.50
C ALA A 376 6.31 24.83 -10.28
N THR A 377 7.57 25.16 -10.61
CA THR A 377 8.53 24.23 -11.24
C THR A 377 8.80 23.04 -10.32
N THR A 378 8.99 23.28 -9.03
CA THR A 378 9.21 22.22 -8.04
C THR A 378 7.99 21.30 -7.92
N VAL A 379 6.78 21.87 -7.83
CA VAL A 379 5.53 21.10 -7.75
C VAL A 379 5.29 20.31 -9.04
N ALA A 380 5.49 20.90 -10.22
CA ALA A 380 5.39 20.21 -11.51
C ALA A 380 6.36 19.02 -11.60
N ARG A 381 7.60 19.18 -11.12
CA ARG A 381 8.59 18.10 -11.07
C ARG A 381 8.19 16.98 -10.09
N SER A 382 7.59 17.32 -8.95
CA SER A 382 7.02 16.33 -8.03
C SER A 382 5.87 15.55 -8.64
N LEU A 383 4.95 16.23 -9.33
CA LEU A 383 3.84 15.61 -10.05
C LEU A 383 4.31 14.69 -11.17
N GLY A 384 5.29 15.09 -11.99
CA GLY A 384 5.82 14.21 -13.04
C GLY A 384 6.39 12.92 -12.49
N ARG A 385 7.12 12.97 -11.37
CA ARG A 385 7.58 11.75 -10.68
C ARG A 385 6.42 10.91 -10.16
N LEU A 386 5.37 11.52 -9.61
CA LEU A 386 4.18 10.80 -9.16
C LEU A 386 3.48 10.08 -10.33
N HIS A 387 3.28 10.80 -11.45
CA HIS A 387 2.64 10.28 -12.67
C HIS A 387 3.45 9.15 -13.31
N GLN A 388 4.78 9.21 -13.27
CA GLN A 388 5.66 8.11 -13.73
C GLN A 388 5.47 6.82 -12.92
N HIS A 389 4.97 6.90 -11.68
CA HIS A 389 4.60 5.74 -10.87
C HIS A 389 3.15 5.28 -11.13
N GLY A 390 2.45 5.89 -12.09
CA GLY A 390 1.04 5.60 -12.37
C GLY A 390 0.09 6.14 -11.30
N VAL A 391 0.52 7.13 -10.53
CA VAL A 391 -0.24 7.69 -9.40
C VAL A 391 -0.77 9.07 -9.76
N ILE A 392 -2.06 9.33 -9.52
CA ILE A 392 -2.72 10.63 -9.74
C ILE A 392 -3.09 11.23 -8.39
N HIS A 393 -2.68 12.48 -8.11
CA HIS A 393 -2.82 13.11 -6.80
C HIS A 393 -4.26 13.49 -6.43
N ARG A 394 -5.01 14.06 -7.39
CA ARG A 394 -6.42 14.48 -7.31
C ARG A 394 -6.78 15.68 -6.43
N ASP A 395 -5.92 16.11 -5.51
CA ASP A 395 -6.21 17.30 -4.67
C ASP A 395 -5.04 18.30 -4.60
N ILE A 396 -4.49 18.70 -5.76
CA ILE A 396 -3.47 19.75 -5.81
C ILE A 396 -4.12 21.12 -5.60
N LYS A 397 -3.72 21.79 -4.51
CA LYS A 397 -4.20 23.12 -4.12
C LYS A 397 -3.22 23.78 -3.14
N PRO A 398 -3.35 25.10 -2.85
CA PRO A 398 -2.49 25.81 -1.91
C PRO A 398 -2.36 25.19 -0.51
N ASP A 399 -3.41 24.52 0.00
CA ASP A 399 -3.36 23.86 1.31
C ASP A 399 -2.37 22.69 1.35
N ASN A 400 -2.17 22.03 0.20
CA ASN A 400 -1.33 20.85 0.05
C ASN A 400 0.06 21.19 -0.54
N ILE A 401 0.41 22.47 -0.64
CA ILE A 401 1.73 22.95 -1.06
C ILE A 401 2.35 23.70 0.11
N HIS A 402 3.53 23.25 0.55
CA HIS A 402 4.20 23.76 1.73
C HIS A 402 5.61 24.22 1.42
N LEU A 403 5.98 25.41 1.92
CA LEU A 403 7.37 25.88 1.92
C LEU A 403 7.97 25.61 3.29
N GLY A 404 8.98 24.75 3.34
CA GLY A 404 9.76 24.53 4.56
C GLY A 404 10.66 25.71 4.91
N GLU A 405 11.05 25.83 6.18
CA GLU A 405 12.09 26.78 6.63
C GLU A 405 13.46 26.54 5.96
N ASP A 406 13.66 25.35 5.40
CA ASP A 406 14.79 25.00 4.55
C ASP A 406 14.72 25.59 3.13
N GLY A 407 13.65 26.33 2.81
CA GLY A 407 13.44 26.97 1.52
C GLY A 407 12.92 26.03 0.43
N LEU A 408 12.58 24.78 0.77
CA LEU A 408 12.14 23.78 -0.21
C LEU A 408 10.61 23.61 -0.23
N TRP A 409 10.05 23.66 -1.43
CA TRP A 409 8.64 23.38 -1.68
C TRP A 409 8.35 21.87 -1.67
N ARG A 410 7.26 21.47 -1.01
CA ARG A 410 6.81 20.08 -0.90
C ARG A 410 5.31 19.98 -1.13
N VAL A 411 4.88 18.86 -1.70
CA VAL A 411 3.47 18.50 -1.86
C VAL A 411 3.07 17.52 -0.76
N PHE A 412 1.90 17.76 -0.16
CA PHE A 412 1.32 17.01 0.95
C PHE A 412 0.09 16.22 0.50
N ASP A 413 -0.30 15.24 1.33
CA ASP A 413 -1.60 14.55 1.32
C ASP A 413 -1.91 13.71 0.08
N LEU A 414 -1.62 12.41 0.18
CA LEU A 414 -1.99 11.41 -0.82
C LEU A 414 -3.28 10.67 -0.46
N GLY A 415 -4.07 11.18 0.49
CA GLY A 415 -5.24 10.50 1.05
C GLY A 415 -6.37 10.24 0.03
N VAL A 416 -6.35 10.92 -1.11
CA VAL A 416 -7.34 10.73 -2.20
C VAL A 416 -6.71 10.33 -3.53
N ALA A 417 -5.43 9.98 -3.54
CA ALA A 417 -4.70 9.65 -4.75
C ALA A 417 -5.16 8.30 -5.35
N LEU A 418 -5.10 8.19 -6.68
CA LEU A 418 -5.35 6.93 -7.40
C LEU A 418 -4.03 6.27 -7.78
N SER A 419 -3.96 4.95 -7.64
CA SER A 419 -2.76 4.15 -7.91
C SER A 419 -3.05 2.84 -8.67
N GLY A 420 -4.33 2.56 -8.94
CA GLY A 420 -4.83 1.28 -9.45
C GLY A 420 -5.01 0.21 -8.36
N LYS A 421 -4.52 0.44 -7.14
CA LYS A 421 -4.62 -0.46 -5.99
C LYS A 421 -5.46 0.11 -4.84
N GLU A 422 -6.01 1.31 -5.01
CA GLU A 422 -6.84 1.93 -3.98
C GLU A 422 -8.11 1.12 -3.64
N PRO A 423 -8.64 1.27 -2.42
CA PRO A 423 -9.93 0.73 -2.04
C PRO A 423 -11.05 1.21 -2.97
N LYS A 424 -12.09 0.39 -3.17
CA LYS A 424 -13.22 0.72 -4.02
C LYS A 424 -13.89 2.05 -3.63
N ALA A 425 -14.09 2.28 -2.33
CA ALA A 425 -14.64 3.53 -1.80
C ALA A 425 -13.84 4.75 -2.28
N LEU A 426 -12.51 4.70 -2.24
CA LEU A 426 -11.65 5.79 -2.70
C LEU A 426 -11.70 5.99 -4.23
N ARG A 427 -11.82 4.89 -4.98
CA ARG A 427 -11.95 4.93 -6.45
C ARG A 427 -13.25 5.60 -6.89
N GLU A 428 -14.35 5.30 -6.20
CA GLU A 428 -15.69 5.84 -6.49
C GLU A 428 -15.93 7.22 -5.87
N LEU A 429 -15.15 7.59 -4.84
CA LEU A 429 -15.23 8.88 -4.19
C LEU A 429 -14.96 9.99 -5.21
N HIS A 430 -15.89 10.93 -5.34
CA HIS A 430 -15.68 12.17 -6.09
C HIS A 430 -14.84 13.16 -5.27
N ALA A 431 -13.57 12.82 -5.08
CA ALA A 431 -12.62 13.61 -4.31
C ALA A 431 -11.99 14.74 -5.14
N GLY A 432 -11.60 15.80 -4.42
CA GLY A 432 -10.98 17.01 -4.96
C GLY A 432 -11.73 18.27 -4.49
N THR A 433 -11.01 19.38 -4.44
CA THR A 433 -11.62 20.67 -4.09
C THR A 433 -12.26 21.28 -5.33
N PRO A 434 -13.59 21.54 -5.38
CA PRO A 434 -14.31 21.82 -6.64
C PRO A 434 -13.73 22.93 -7.51
N SER A 435 -13.23 24.03 -6.92
CA SER A 435 -12.61 25.14 -7.66
C SER A 435 -11.30 24.80 -8.37
N TYR A 436 -10.67 23.67 -8.05
CA TYR A 436 -9.41 23.19 -8.64
C TYR A 436 -9.63 21.99 -9.57
N MET A 437 -10.85 21.46 -9.66
CA MET A 437 -11.19 20.32 -10.50
C MET A 437 -11.40 20.76 -11.94
N ASN A 438 -10.98 19.93 -12.90
CA ASN A 438 -11.18 20.22 -14.31
C ASN A 438 -12.64 19.92 -14.74
N PRO A 439 -13.18 20.61 -15.76
CA PRO A 439 -14.63 20.60 -16.05
C PRO A 439 -15.22 19.23 -16.36
N GLU A 440 -14.48 18.37 -17.05
CA GLU A 440 -14.93 17.04 -17.47
C GLU A 440 -15.11 16.07 -16.30
N GLN A 441 -14.49 16.33 -15.14
CA GLN A 441 -14.75 15.53 -13.93
C GLN A 441 -16.21 15.59 -13.51
N TRP A 442 -16.93 16.66 -13.85
CA TRP A 442 -18.36 16.81 -13.59
C TRP A 442 -19.25 16.20 -14.70
N SER A 443 -18.66 15.57 -15.72
CA SER A 443 -19.40 14.90 -16.79
C SER A 443 -20.18 13.70 -16.22
N PRO A 444 -21.41 13.43 -16.69
CA PRO A 444 -22.13 12.23 -16.31
C PRO A 444 -21.52 10.97 -16.94
N ASP A 445 -20.62 11.09 -17.92
CA ASP A 445 -19.90 9.96 -18.51
C ASP A 445 -18.76 9.50 -17.57
N PRO A 446 -18.78 8.26 -17.04
CA PRO A 446 -17.70 7.73 -16.20
C PRO A 446 -16.32 7.73 -16.88
N ALA A 447 -16.27 7.58 -18.20
CA ALA A 447 -15.01 7.55 -18.93
C ALA A 447 -14.35 8.93 -19.02
N GLU A 448 -15.16 9.99 -19.09
CA GLU A 448 -14.68 11.38 -19.13
C GLU A 448 -14.46 11.97 -17.73
N SER A 449 -15.23 11.51 -16.74
CA SER A 449 -15.17 12.05 -15.37
C SER A 449 -14.00 11.55 -14.53
N GLN A 450 -13.32 10.49 -14.98
CA GLN A 450 -12.20 9.91 -14.26
C GLN A 450 -10.97 10.84 -14.27
N ALA A 451 -10.44 11.11 -13.07
CA ALA A 451 -9.24 11.92 -12.91
C ALA A 451 -8.03 11.24 -13.57
N ASN A 452 -7.20 12.03 -14.24
CA ASN A 452 -5.96 11.57 -14.88
C ASN A 452 -4.83 12.58 -14.65
N ALA A 453 -3.66 12.35 -15.26
CA ALA A 453 -2.50 13.24 -15.10
C ALA A 453 -2.84 14.71 -15.43
N GLN A 454 -3.65 14.96 -16.46
CA GLN A 454 -4.06 16.32 -16.85
C GLN A 454 -5.01 16.98 -15.83
N SER A 455 -5.66 16.20 -14.97
CA SER A 455 -6.43 16.73 -13.83
C SER A 455 -5.51 17.41 -12.82
N ASP A 456 -4.40 16.77 -12.45
CA ASP A 456 -3.42 17.36 -11.53
C ASP A 456 -2.75 18.59 -12.16
N LEU A 457 -2.50 18.57 -13.48
CA LEU A 457 -1.92 19.71 -14.19
C LEU A 457 -2.89 20.89 -14.29
N PHE A 458 -4.18 20.62 -14.47
CA PHE A 458 -5.21 21.66 -14.40
C PHE A 458 -5.26 22.28 -13.01
N ALA A 459 -5.28 21.45 -11.96
CA ALA A 459 -5.31 21.89 -10.57
C ALA A 459 -4.05 22.71 -10.19
N LEU A 460 -2.86 22.31 -10.69
CA LEU A 460 -1.64 23.11 -10.59
C LEU A 460 -1.75 24.43 -11.36
N GLY A 461 -2.36 24.43 -12.54
CA GLY A 461 -2.65 25.64 -13.32
C GLY A 461 -3.55 26.62 -12.57
N VAL A 462 -4.61 26.12 -11.93
CA VAL A 462 -5.51 26.91 -11.07
C VAL A 462 -4.74 27.48 -9.88
N THR A 463 -3.93 26.65 -9.24
CA THR A 463 -3.09 27.06 -8.10
C THR A 463 -2.08 28.13 -8.49
N LEU A 464 -1.40 27.98 -9.63
CA LEU A 464 -0.47 28.96 -10.16
C LEU A 464 -1.16 30.29 -10.52
N TYR A 465 -2.34 30.22 -11.13
CA TYR A 465 -3.16 31.41 -11.42
C TYR A 465 -3.49 32.16 -10.12
N GLN A 466 -3.92 31.44 -9.09
CA GLN A 466 -4.23 32.04 -7.78
C GLN A 466 -3.00 32.58 -7.08
N TRP A 467 -1.86 31.90 -7.19
CA TRP A 467 -0.61 32.36 -6.62
C TRP A 467 -0.13 33.67 -7.25
N LEU A 468 -0.28 33.81 -8.57
CA LEU A 468 0.07 35.02 -9.30
C LEU A 468 -0.88 36.18 -9.00
N THR A 469 -2.19 35.91 -8.92
CA THR A 469 -3.23 36.97 -8.98
C THR A 469 -4.00 37.18 -7.68
N GLY A 470 -3.91 36.26 -6.73
CA GLY A 470 -4.77 36.19 -5.54
C GLY A 470 -6.23 35.84 -5.83
N ARG A 471 -6.57 35.41 -7.06
CA ARG A 471 -7.94 35.10 -7.49
C ARG A 471 -8.00 33.74 -8.15
N LEU A 472 -9.16 33.09 -8.17
CA LEU A 472 -9.37 31.87 -8.96
C LEU A 472 -9.66 32.21 -10.43
N PRO A 473 -9.19 31.40 -11.40
CA PRO A 473 -9.37 31.66 -12.84
C PRO A 473 -10.86 31.67 -13.25
N TYR A 474 -11.65 30.78 -12.65
CA TYR A 474 -13.09 30.63 -12.92
C TYR A 474 -13.98 31.10 -11.76
N GLY A 475 -13.39 31.71 -10.72
CA GLY A 475 -14.06 32.02 -9.46
C GLY A 475 -14.33 30.78 -8.62
N ASP A 476 -15.11 30.94 -7.55
CA ASP A 476 -15.56 29.81 -6.73
C ASP A 476 -16.56 28.95 -7.49
N ILE A 477 -16.33 27.64 -7.43
CA ILE A 477 -17.13 26.62 -8.12
C ILE A 477 -17.79 25.75 -7.07
N GLU A 478 -19.10 25.65 -7.13
CA GLU A 478 -19.84 24.67 -6.34
C GLU A 478 -19.85 23.30 -7.06
N PRO A 479 -19.98 22.18 -6.33
CA PRO A 479 -20.10 20.87 -6.95
C PRO A 479 -21.13 20.85 -8.07
N TYR A 480 -20.79 20.20 -9.20
CA TYR A 480 -21.61 20.09 -10.41
C TYR A 480 -21.87 21.41 -11.19
N GLN A 481 -21.28 22.54 -10.78
CA GLN A 481 -21.50 23.83 -11.43
C GLN A 481 -20.58 24.07 -12.64
N THR A 482 -20.98 23.59 -13.82
CA THR A 482 -20.16 23.72 -15.05
C THR A 482 -20.28 25.06 -15.77
N ALA A 483 -21.26 25.90 -15.41
CA ALA A 483 -21.52 27.17 -16.10
C ALA A 483 -20.38 28.19 -15.98
N ARG A 484 -19.60 28.13 -14.89
CA ARG A 484 -18.46 29.03 -14.62
C ARG A 484 -17.35 28.91 -15.67
N TYR A 485 -17.12 27.70 -16.18
CA TYR A 485 -16.09 27.42 -17.20
C TYR A 485 -16.39 27.98 -18.59
N ARG A 486 -17.59 28.54 -18.84
CA ARG A 486 -17.95 29.10 -20.15
C ARG A 486 -17.22 30.41 -20.47
N ARG A 487 -16.73 31.10 -19.44
CA ARG A 487 -15.98 32.36 -19.61
C ARG A 487 -14.50 32.05 -19.51
N ASP A 488 -13.75 32.46 -20.52
CA ASP A 488 -12.30 32.30 -20.49
C ASP A 488 -11.70 33.14 -19.35
N PRO A 489 -10.69 32.61 -18.63
CA PRO A 489 -10.05 33.31 -17.54
C PRO A 489 -9.31 34.56 -18.04
N VAL A 490 -9.22 35.57 -17.17
CA VAL A 490 -8.49 36.81 -17.46
C VAL A 490 -7.00 36.53 -17.39
N ALA A 491 -6.22 36.94 -18.39
CA ALA A 491 -4.77 36.76 -18.37
C ALA A 491 -4.14 37.34 -17.08
N PRO A 492 -3.29 36.59 -16.35
CA PRO A 492 -2.65 37.05 -15.11
C PRO A 492 -1.98 38.43 -15.21
N SER A 493 -1.27 38.72 -16.31
CA SER A 493 -0.62 40.02 -16.56
C SER A 493 -1.58 41.22 -16.54
N ARG A 494 -2.87 41.02 -16.83
CA ARG A 494 -3.89 42.08 -16.75
C ARG A 494 -4.30 42.41 -15.32
N ILE A 495 -4.14 41.47 -14.39
CA ILE A 495 -4.41 41.65 -12.96
C ILE A 495 -3.14 42.09 -12.24
N ARG A 496 -1.99 41.53 -12.64
CA ARG A 496 -0.69 41.74 -12.03
C ARG A 496 0.36 42.07 -13.11
N PRO A 497 0.63 43.37 -13.42
CA PRO A 497 1.42 43.78 -14.58
C PRO A 497 2.90 43.37 -14.63
N ASP A 498 3.51 42.98 -13.51
CA ASP A 498 4.89 42.43 -13.48
C ASP A 498 4.95 40.96 -13.93
N VAL A 499 3.81 40.31 -14.18
CA VAL A 499 3.76 38.96 -14.74
C VAL A 499 4.11 38.98 -16.23
N PRO A 500 5.13 38.23 -16.68
CA PRO A 500 5.48 38.15 -18.08
C PRO A 500 4.39 37.48 -18.93
N ILE A 501 4.21 37.95 -20.16
CA ILE A 501 3.20 37.43 -21.11
C ILE A 501 3.39 35.94 -21.41
N TRP A 502 4.64 35.45 -21.44
CA TRP A 502 4.90 34.02 -21.65
C TRP A 502 4.30 33.16 -20.54
N LEU A 503 4.21 33.68 -19.30
CA LEU A 503 3.62 32.97 -18.18
C LEU A 503 2.08 32.95 -18.28
N ASP A 504 1.47 33.99 -18.84
CA ASP A 504 0.03 33.95 -19.16
C ASP A 504 -0.29 32.75 -20.05
N HIS A 505 0.52 32.51 -21.10
CA HIS A 505 0.27 31.42 -22.04
C HIS A 505 0.33 30.05 -21.35
N ILE A 506 1.29 29.85 -20.44
CA ILE A 506 1.41 28.60 -19.67
C ILE A 506 0.20 28.43 -18.75
N VAL A 507 -0.13 29.45 -17.97
CA VAL A 507 -1.24 29.38 -17.01
C VAL A 507 -2.56 29.14 -17.75
N LEU A 508 -2.85 29.90 -18.80
CA LEU A 508 -4.07 29.78 -19.59
C LEU A 508 -4.16 28.45 -20.35
N LYS A 509 -3.02 27.89 -20.80
CA LYS A 509 -2.98 26.55 -21.38
C LYS A 509 -3.29 25.49 -20.31
N ALA A 510 -2.70 25.57 -19.13
CA ALA A 510 -2.92 24.62 -18.05
C ALA A 510 -4.39 24.59 -17.58
N VAL A 511 -5.03 25.76 -17.49
CA VAL A 511 -6.45 25.88 -17.08
C VAL A 511 -7.42 25.84 -18.26
N ALA A 512 -7.00 25.42 -19.45
CA ALA A 512 -7.88 25.38 -20.60
C ALA A 512 -9.09 24.43 -20.35
N ARG A 513 -10.28 24.89 -20.75
CA ARG A 513 -11.53 24.13 -20.57
C ARG A 513 -11.47 22.78 -21.29
N GLU A 514 -11.01 22.77 -22.54
CA GLU A 514 -10.90 21.55 -23.33
C GLU A 514 -9.62 20.79 -22.98
N GLN A 515 -9.75 19.50 -22.65
CA GLN A 515 -8.61 18.66 -22.27
C GLN A 515 -7.49 18.66 -23.32
N ARG A 516 -7.83 18.55 -24.61
CA ARG A 516 -6.88 18.60 -25.74
C ARG A 516 -6.07 19.89 -25.85
N GLN A 517 -6.48 20.96 -25.18
CA GLN A 517 -5.78 22.25 -25.18
C GLN A 517 -4.81 22.39 -24.00
N ARG A 518 -4.81 21.45 -23.04
CA ARG A 518 -3.93 21.46 -21.88
C ARG A 518 -2.57 20.84 -22.19
N PHE A 519 -1.69 20.89 -21.20
CA PHE A 519 -0.48 20.07 -21.17
C PHE A 519 -0.87 18.60 -21.03
N GLU A 520 -0.24 17.75 -21.83
CA GLU A 520 -0.49 16.31 -21.78
C GLU A 520 0.23 15.65 -20.61
N THR A 521 1.43 16.13 -20.29
CA THR A 521 2.32 15.57 -19.26
C THR A 521 2.91 16.66 -18.37
N ALA A 522 3.29 16.26 -17.15
CA ALA A 522 3.95 17.17 -16.21
C ALA A 522 5.33 17.63 -16.74
N GLU A 523 6.02 16.79 -17.51
CA GLU A 523 7.28 17.11 -18.17
C GLU A 523 7.10 18.22 -19.21
N GLU A 524 5.98 18.23 -19.96
CA GLU A 524 5.67 19.30 -20.90
C GLU A 524 5.46 20.64 -20.17
N LEU A 525 4.68 20.63 -19.08
CA LEU A 525 4.47 21.81 -18.25
C LEU A 525 5.77 22.30 -17.61
N LEU A 526 6.57 21.38 -17.05
CA LEU A 526 7.86 21.67 -16.44
C LEU A 526 8.81 22.33 -17.45
N LEU A 527 8.91 21.76 -18.65
CA LEU A 527 9.74 22.31 -19.72
C LEU A 527 9.30 23.72 -20.11
N ALA A 528 8.00 23.96 -20.16
CA ALA A 528 7.44 25.27 -20.46
C ALA A 528 7.78 26.29 -19.36
N LEU A 529 7.71 25.91 -18.09
CA LEU A 529 8.08 26.77 -16.95
C LEU A 529 9.59 27.09 -16.96
N GLU A 530 10.45 26.09 -17.18
CA GLU A 530 11.91 26.27 -17.18
C GLU A 530 12.41 27.09 -18.37
N ARG A 531 11.79 26.94 -19.55
CA ARG A 531 12.25 27.57 -20.80
C ARG A 531 11.45 28.78 -21.21
N GLY A 532 10.35 29.11 -20.52
CA GLY A 532 9.34 30.07 -20.99
C GLY A 532 9.89 31.44 -21.41
N ALA A 533 10.88 31.97 -20.70
CA ALA A 533 11.53 33.23 -21.05
C ALA A 533 12.37 33.16 -22.34
N SER A 534 12.96 32.00 -22.64
CA SER A 534 13.82 31.77 -23.81
C SER A 534 13.07 31.22 -25.03
N ARG A 535 11.94 30.56 -24.81
CA ARG A 535 11.09 29.91 -25.83
C ARG A 535 9.62 30.05 -25.44
N PRO A 536 9.00 31.22 -25.67
CA PRO A 536 7.62 31.45 -25.29
C PRO A 536 6.69 30.56 -26.11
N LEU A 537 5.65 30.01 -25.46
CA LEU A 537 4.56 29.32 -26.15
C LEU A 537 3.74 30.32 -26.98
N SER A 538 3.09 29.84 -28.04
CA SER A 538 2.06 30.61 -28.75
C SER A 538 0.85 30.84 -27.85
N ALA A 539 0.17 31.98 -28.03
CA ALA A 539 -1.05 32.27 -27.28
C ALA A 539 -2.10 31.18 -27.52
N PRO A 540 -2.79 30.68 -26.47
CA PRO A 540 -3.87 29.73 -26.65
C PRO A 540 -4.99 30.37 -27.51
N PRO A 541 -5.61 29.60 -28.42
CA PRO A 541 -6.69 30.12 -29.25
C PRO A 541 -7.88 30.53 -28.37
N SER A 542 -8.47 31.69 -28.65
CA SER A 542 -9.65 32.15 -27.92
C SER A 542 -10.85 31.23 -28.17
N THR A 543 -11.60 30.87 -27.12
CA THR A 543 -12.84 30.10 -27.27
C THR A 543 -13.82 30.84 -28.20
N PRO A 544 -14.31 30.22 -29.28
CA PRO A 544 -15.27 30.85 -30.20
C PRO A 544 -16.51 31.40 -29.48
N LEU A 545 -17.09 32.51 -29.99
CA LEU A 545 -18.29 33.13 -29.38
C LEU A 545 -19.48 32.17 -29.25
N MET A 546 -19.65 31.26 -30.22
CA MET A 546 -20.72 30.26 -30.23
C MET A 546 -20.60 29.24 -29.09
N SER A 547 -19.38 28.92 -28.62
CA SER A 547 -19.17 28.01 -27.50
C SER A 547 -19.15 28.72 -26.13
N ARG A 548 -19.03 30.05 -26.11
CA ARG A 548 -19.14 30.89 -24.90
C ARG A 548 -20.60 31.23 -24.52
N ASP A 549 -21.46 31.51 -25.50
CA ASP A 549 -22.90 31.73 -25.29
C ASP A 549 -23.73 31.05 -26.39
N PRO A 550 -24.32 29.86 -26.15
CA PRO A 550 -25.12 29.16 -27.16
C PRO A 550 -26.36 29.95 -27.59
N LEU A 551 -26.77 30.97 -26.83
CA LEU A 551 -27.87 31.87 -27.19
C LEU A 551 -27.43 33.06 -28.03
N VAL A 552 -26.13 33.28 -28.26
CA VAL A 552 -25.66 34.39 -29.13
C VAL A 552 -26.20 34.25 -30.54
N LEU A 553 -26.25 33.03 -31.08
CA LEU A 553 -26.82 32.80 -32.41
C LEU A 553 -28.30 33.19 -32.46
N TRP A 554 -29.05 32.84 -31.40
CA TRP A 554 -30.47 33.19 -31.27
C TRP A 554 -30.68 34.69 -31.02
N LYS A 555 -29.81 35.35 -30.26
CA LYS A 555 -29.83 36.80 -30.05
C LYS A 555 -29.53 37.56 -31.35
N ILE A 556 -28.57 37.08 -32.14
CA ILE A 556 -28.26 37.62 -33.47
C ILE A 556 -29.45 37.39 -34.41
N ALA A 557 -30.00 36.17 -34.46
CA ALA A 557 -31.16 35.85 -35.28
C ALA A 557 -32.39 36.69 -34.90
N LEU A 558 -32.62 36.90 -33.60
CA LEU A 558 -33.67 37.80 -33.10
C LEU A 558 -33.40 39.25 -33.53
N GLY A 559 -32.17 39.74 -33.38
CA GLY A 559 -31.78 41.08 -33.82
C GLY A 559 -31.98 41.29 -35.32
N ILE A 560 -31.59 40.31 -36.14
CA ILE A 560 -31.81 40.32 -37.60
C ILE A 560 -33.31 40.29 -37.92
N SER A 561 -34.09 39.44 -37.24
CA SER A 561 -35.55 39.36 -37.41
C SER A 561 -36.23 40.68 -37.05
N VAL A 562 -35.85 41.31 -35.94
CA VAL A 562 -36.37 42.63 -35.54
C VAL A 562 -36.03 43.68 -36.60
N LEU A 563 -34.78 43.73 -37.07
CA LEU A 563 -34.35 44.68 -38.10
C LEU A 563 -35.11 44.46 -39.43
N PHE A 564 -35.29 43.20 -39.84
CA PHE A 564 -36.03 42.84 -41.04
C PHE A 564 -37.51 43.23 -40.93
N ASN A 565 -38.14 42.99 -39.79
CA ASN A 565 -39.52 43.42 -39.55
C ASN A 565 -39.66 44.94 -39.54
N LEU A 566 -38.70 45.67 -38.96
CA LEU A 566 -38.69 47.14 -39.01
C LEU A 566 -38.54 47.65 -40.45
N LEU A 567 -37.71 47.00 -41.27
CA LEU A 567 -37.56 47.29 -42.70
C LEU A 567 -38.86 47.01 -43.47
N LEU A 568 -39.54 45.89 -43.21
CA LEU A 568 -40.84 45.58 -43.81
C LEU A 568 -41.91 46.59 -43.42
N ILE A 569 -41.97 46.99 -42.15
CA ILE A 569 -42.90 48.03 -41.67
C ILE A 569 -42.60 49.34 -42.38
N TYR A 570 -41.33 49.75 -42.46
CA TYR A 570 -40.92 50.94 -43.19
C TYR A 570 -41.34 50.86 -44.67
N TRP A 571 -41.10 49.72 -45.31
CA TRP A 571 -41.48 49.47 -46.71
C TRP A 571 -43.00 49.60 -46.91
N LEU A 572 -43.79 49.06 -45.99
CA LEU A 572 -45.25 49.05 -46.05
C LEU A 572 -45.88 50.42 -45.76
N VAL A 573 -45.22 51.25 -44.94
CA VAL A 573 -45.69 52.59 -44.57
C VAL A 573 -45.25 53.66 -45.58
N PHE A 574 -44.06 53.53 -46.18
CA PHE A 574 -43.43 54.62 -46.93
C PHE A 574 -43.25 54.38 -48.43
N LEU A 575 -43.53 53.19 -48.99
CA LEU A 575 -43.56 53.04 -50.45
C LEU A 575 -44.91 53.42 -51.06
N PRO A 576 -44.91 54.10 -52.22
CA PRO A 576 -46.13 54.42 -52.94
C PRO A 576 -46.82 53.13 -53.39
N ARG A 577 -48.10 53.00 -53.03
CA ARG A 577 -48.99 52.00 -53.63
C ARG A 577 -49.28 52.44 -55.07
N SER A 578 -48.50 51.92 -56.02
CA SER A 578 -48.76 52.05 -57.46
C SER A 578 -49.87 51.13 -57.91
#